data_AF-A0A0T5ZGL3-F1
#
_entry.id   AF-A0A0T5ZGL3-F1
#
_cell.length_a   1.000
_cell.length_b   1.000
_cell.length_c   1.000
_cell.angle_alpha   90.00
_cell.angle_beta   90.00
_cell.angle_gamma   90.00
#
_symmetry.space_group_name_H-M   'P 1'
#
loop_
_entity.id
_entity.type
_entity.pdbx_description
1 polymer ?
#
loop_
_entity_poly.entity_id
_entity_poly.type
_entity_poly.pdbx_seq_one_letter_code
_entity_poly.pdbx_strand_id
1 'polypeptide(L)' 'MSSTAWKCFRCDLTFKEENHAKLHEEISKHSVRSVKIITA' A
#
# COMPACT_ATOMS: atom_id res chain seq x y z
N MET A 1 2.95 17.67 -4.94
CA MET A 1 2.42 17.05 -3.70
C MET A 1 2.82 15.58 -3.69
N SER A 2 3.71 15.14 -2.80
CA SER A 2 4.10 13.73 -2.70
C SER A 2 3.06 12.96 -1.88
N SER A 3 2.35 12.01 -2.50
CA SER A 3 1.39 11.16 -1.80
C SER A 3 2.04 9.82 -1.47
N THR A 4 2.13 9.48 -0.18
CA THR A 4 2.53 8.14 0.26
C THR A 4 1.37 7.19 0.00
N ALA A 5 1.63 6.12 -0.73
CA ALA A 5 0.73 5.00 -0.91
C ALA A 5 1.39 3.72 -0.40
N TRP A 6 0.65 2.64 -0.33
CA TRP A 6 1.10 1.33 0.13
C TRP A 6 0.75 0.32 -0.95
N LYS A 7 1.76 -0.33 -1.52
CA LYS A 7 1.56 -1.31 -2.59
C LYS A 7 1.85 -2.72 -2.09
N CYS A 8 0.88 -3.61 -2.29
CA CYS A 8 1.07 -5.04 -2.18
C CYS A 8 1.44 -5.60 -3.55
N PHE A 9 2.68 -6.08 -3.70
CA PHE A 9 3.15 -6.63 -4.97
C PHE A 9 2.60 -8.03 -5.27
N ARG A 10 2.10 -8.76 -4.25
CA ARG A 10 1.50 -10.08 -4.45
C ARG A 10 0.09 -10.02 -5.01
N CYS A 11 -0.69 -9.04 -4.56
CA CYS A 11 -2.06 -8.82 -5.03
C CYS A 11 -2.16 -7.76 -6.12
N ASP A 12 -1.05 -7.09 -6.44
CA ASP A 12 -0.99 -5.87 -7.23
C ASP A 12 -1.98 -4.77 -6.77
N LEU A 13 -2.28 -4.75 -5.46
CA LEU A 13 -3.18 -3.77 -4.85
C LEU A 13 -2.42 -2.55 -4.37
N THR A 14 -2.99 -1.37 -4.59
CA THR A 14 -2.44 -0.10 -4.11
C THR A 14 -3.44 0.57 -3.17
N PHE A 15 -3.00 0.79 -1.95
CA PHE A 15 -3.75 1.44 -0.88
C PHE A 15 -3.22 2.86 -0.69
N LYS A 16 -4.12 3.82 -0.51
CA LYS A 16 -3.74 5.22 -0.24
C LYS A 16 -3.67 5.55 1.25
N GLU A 17 -4.06 4.60 2.10
CA GLU A 17 -4.15 4.76 3.54
C GLU A 17 -3.43 3.61 4.24
N GLU A 18 -2.71 3.94 5.32
CA GLU A 18 -1.96 2.94 6.09
C GLU A 18 -2.89 1.90 6.71
N ASN A 19 -4.06 2.33 7.17
CA ASN A 19 -5.00 1.45 7.86
C ASN A 19 -5.50 0.32 6.95
N HIS A 20 -5.78 0.65 5.68
CA HIS A 20 -6.15 -0.34 4.67
C HIS A 20 -5.00 -1.28 4.32
N ALA A 21 -3.77 -0.76 4.27
CA ALA A 21 -2.57 -1.56 4.03
C ALA A 21 -2.30 -2.55 5.18
N LYS A 22 -2.43 -2.12 6.44
CA LYS A 22 -2.30 -2.99 7.62
C LYS A 22 -3.37 -4.06 7.65
N LEU A 23 -4.62 -3.69 7.40
CA LEU A 23 -5.72 -4.64 7.35
C LEU A 23 -5.52 -5.68 6.24
N HIS A 24 -5.00 -5.27 5.07
CA HIS A 24 -4.62 -6.21 4.02
C HIS A 24 -3.48 -7.14 4.46
N GLU A 25 -2.47 -6.61 5.15
CA GLU A 25 -1.36 -7.40 5.69
C GLU A 25 -1.84 -8.45 6.72
N GLU A 26 -2.78 -8.10 7.59
CA GLU A 26 -3.34 -9.02 8.60
C GLU A 26 -4.23 -10.10 7.97
N ILE A 27 -5.17 -9.72 7.10
CA ILE A 27 -6.14 -10.66 6.52
C ILE A 27 -5.50 -11.54 5.46
N SER A 28 -4.71 -10.93 4.56
CA SER A 28 -4.10 -11.64 3.43
C SER A 28 -2.74 -12.24 3.76
N LYS A 29 -2.16 -11.92 4.93
CA LYS A 29 -0.78 -12.30 5.32
C LYS A 29 0.24 -11.89 4.25
N HIS A 30 -0.02 -10.76 3.59
CA HIS A 30 0.79 -10.25 2.49
C HIS A 30 1.48 -8.96 2.92
N SER A 31 2.81 -8.96 2.86
CA SER A 31 3.58 -7.78 3.25
C SER A 31 3.32 -6.63 2.28
N VAL A 32 2.94 -5.48 2.85
CA VAL A 32 2.67 -4.26 2.08
C VAL A 32 3.84 -3.29 2.25
N ARG A 33 4.29 -2.67 1.15
CA ARG A 33 5.37 -1.67 1.19
C ARG A 33 4.84 -0.27 0.96
N SER A 34 5.30 0.70 1.73
CA SER A 34 5.06 2.11 1.45
C SER A 34 5.84 2.55 0.21
N VAL A 35 5.15 3.15 -0.74
CA VAL A 35 5.68 3.69 -1.99
C VAL A 35 5.34 5.17 -2.06
N LYS A 36 6.31 5.99 -2.46
CA LYS A 36 6.07 7.41 -2.70
C LYS A 36 5.57 7.56 -4.13
N ILE A 37 4.33 8.01 -4.31
CA ILE A 37 3.80 8.34 -5.62
C ILE A 37 4.18 9.79 -5.92
N ILE A 38 4.98 9.94 -6.98
CA ILE A 38 5.33 11.23 -7.56
C ILE A 38 4.38 11.40 -8.75
N THR A 39 3.29 12.14 -8.55
CA THR A 39 2.44 12.56 -9.66
C THR A 39 3.09 13.80 -10.29
N ALA A 40 3.45 13.69 -11.58
CA ALA A 40 4.03 14.76 -12.39
C ALA A 40 2.98 15.82 -12.77
#